data_AF-A0A2A5HB30-F1
#
_entry.id   AF-A0A2A5HB30-F1
#
_cell.length_a   1.000
_cell.length_b   1.000
_cell.length_c   1.000
_cell.angle_alpha   90.00
_cell.angle_beta   90.00
_cell.angle_gamma   90.00
#
_symmetry.space_group_name_H-M   'P 1'
#
loop_
_entity.id
_entity.type
_entity.pdbx_description
1 polymer ?
#
loop_
_entity_poly.entity_id
_entity_poly.type
_entity_poly.pdbx_seq_one_letter_code
_entity_poly.pdbx_strand_id
1 'polypeptide(L)'
;MNKITRINSRGTLLKLALIYFSFLFVQVNLSAQDGEKLFKTTCTACHKLTSDRLVGPGLAGVTEKRSKEWLMGFIKNSQEMIANGDKDAIAIFEEYNKVPMPAHPFSDEELAAIIDYIANPEASSAKKEEPKEAATADAGAEVDPLVLEGQKLFKNNCKACHSIGTDKVVGPGLKGISDKRSHEWLVKWIQNSADLIASGDPDANAIFEEYNKVPMPAQPVSEEDIKAILAYIANPPADKKTTTATEEVVATAEEDSSMVTFIVLAVICVSLLVVILMLNKTRTMVAKANAEKAGVEYTGPVSLVEAFKYTLSNNKGYVAVVVVVLVFTGLVNLMGGAATIGVHQGYKPEQPIKFSHKIHAGDDKIDCNYCHSSARHSKTSGIPSLNLCMNCHTYINGGDKTFLYNGEEYPMAEEIKKIYKHLDYDPKTGKYGDNPTPVKWIKVHNLPDHVFFSHQQHVTVGNQQCQTCHGPVEEMDVVGQHSKLTMGWCIECHKGTGVSTKDNGYYDEMHKRMPEEFRNKVLEDGKLTVDEIGGMECAKCHY
;
A
#
# COMPACT_ATOMS: atom_id res chain seq x y z
N MET A 1 -63.16 -36.34 18.14
CA MET A 1 -62.10 -35.66 18.94
C MET A 1 -60.80 -36.31 18.49
N ASN A 2 -59.81 -35.68 17.85
CA ASN A 2 -59.21 -34.37 18.05
C ASN A 2 -58.66 -33.78 16.74
N LYS A 3 -58.73 -32.44 16.65
CA LYS A 3 -58.08 -31.59 15.65
C LYS A 3 -56.56 -31.83 15.65
N ILE A 4 -55.99 -32.26 14.53
CA ILE A 4 -54.56 -32.12 14.28
C ILE A 4 -54.35 -30.72 13.69
N THR A 5 -53.71 -29.89 14.49
CA THR A 5 -53.26 -28.53 14.20
C THR A 5 -52.42 -28.50 12.92
N ARG A 6 -52.96 -27.85 11.88
CA ARG A 6 -52.16 -27.34 10.75
C ARG A 6 -51.19 -26.30 11.29
N ILE A 7 -49.95 -26.70 11.53
CA ILE A 7 -48.85 -25.75 11.75
C ILE A 7 -48.53 -25.12 10.40
N ASN A 8 -48.77 -23.81 10.31
CA ASN A 8 -48.59 -22.97 9.14
C ASN A 8 -47.08 -22.77 8.86
N SER A 9 -46.43 -23.76 8.24
CA SER A 9 -44.98 -23.78 8.01
C SER A 9 -44.47 -22.77 6.97
N ARG A 10 -45.37 -22.15 6.19
CA ARG A 10 -45.01 -21.13 5.18
C ARG A 10 -44.56 -19.80 5.78
N GLY A 11 -45.06 -19.42 6.96
CA GLY A 11 -44.71 -18.15 7.61
C GLY A 11 -43.40 -18.19 8.40
N THR A 12 -43.03 -19.34 8.94
CA THR A 12 -41.85 -19.51 9.80
C THR A 12 -40.55 -19.59 8.98
N LEU A 13 -40.61 -20.18 7.79
CA LEU A 13 -39.49 -20.28 6.85
C LEU A 13 -39.10 -18.92 6.25
N LEU A 14 -40.08 -18.06 5.93
CA LEU A 14 -39.81 -16.71 5.42
C LEU A 14 -39.18 -15.81 6.49
N LYS A 15 -39.58 -15.97 7.75
CA LYS A 15 -39.04 -15.22 8.90
C LYS A 15 -37.61 -15.66 9.25
N LEU A 16 -37.30 -16.95 9.18
CA LEU A 16 -35.94 -17.45 9.38
C LEU A 16 -35.00 -17.04 8.23
N ALA A 17 -35.49 -17.01 6.98
CA ALA A 17 -34.73 -16.49 5.84
C ALA A 17 -34.46 -14.97 5.93
N LEU A 18 -35.43 -14.18 6.40
CA LEU A 18 -35.26 -12.74 6.61
C LEU A 18 -34.31 -12.41 7.78
N ILE A 19 -34.34 -13.17 8.87
CA ILE A 19 -33.41 -12.99 10.00
C ILE A 19 -31.97 -13.37 9.62
N TYR A 20 -31.80 -14.40 8.78
CA TYR A 20 -30.49 -14.79 8.24
C TYR A 20 -29.96 -13.76 7.23
N PHE A 21 -30.84 -13.13 6.43
CA PHE A 21 -30.48 -12.08 5.48
C PHE A 21 -30.14 -10.74 6.17
N SER A 22 -30.76 -10.43 7.31
CA SER A 22 -30.43 -9.24 8.12
C SER A 22 -29.14 -9.38 8.94
N PHE A 23 -28.70 -10.60 9.26
CA PHE A 23 -27.43 -10.84 9.96
C PHE A 23 -26.21 -10.83 9.04
N LEU A 24 -26.41 -10.87 7.71
CA LEU A 24 -25.35 -10.82 6.69
C LEU A 24 -24.90 -9.39 6.32
N PHE A 25 -25.53 -8.35 6.87
CA PHE A 25 -25.27 -6.94 6.52
C PHE A 25 -24.85 -6.02 7.67
N VAL A 26 -24.56 -6.57 8.86
CA VAL A 26 -24.04 -5.77 9.98
C VAL A 26 -22.67 -6.30 10.39
N GLN A 27 -21.66 -5.96 9.59
CA GLN A 27 -20.30 -5.88 10.09
C GLN A 27 -20.03 -4.41 10.42
N VAL A 28 -20.20 -4.06 11.69
CA VAL A 28 -19.72 -2.80 12.22
C VAL A 28 -18.21 -2.97 12.39
N ASN A 29 -17.43 -2.45 11.45
CA ASN A 29 -15.99 -2.30 11.65
C ASN A 29 -15.78 -1.16 12.64
N LEU A 30 -15.56 -1.50 13.90
CA LEU A 30 -15.12 -0.56 14.91
C LEU A 30 -13.59 -0.63 15.00
N SER A 31 -12.91 0.09 14.11
CA SER A 31 -11.46 0.26 14.15
C SER A 31 -11.17 1.32 15.22
N ALA A 32 -10.76 0.92 16.42
CA ALA A 32 -10.06 1.84 17.31
C ALA A 32 -8.62 1.96 16.76
N GLN A 33 -8.30 3.07 16.11
CA GLN A 33 -6.93 3.37 15.68
C GLN A 33 -6.14 3.99 16.84
N ASP A 34 -4.92 3.52 17.00
CA ASP A 34 -4.01 3.92 18.07
C ASP A 34 -3.31 5.25 17.72
N GLY A 35 -3.73 6.33 18.39
CA GLY A 35 -3.17 7.68 18.19
C GLY A 35 -1.68 7.79 18.56
N GLU A 36 -1.21 6.98 19.52
CA GLU A 36 0.20 6.92 19.89
C GLU A 36 1.05 6.39 18.75
N LYS A 37 0.60 5.30 18.12
CA LYS A 37 1.29 4.71 16.98
C LYS A 37 1.37 5.69 15.81
N LEU A 38 0.26 6.32 15.45
CA LEU A 38 0.19 7.30 14.36
C LEU A 38 1.10 8.50 14.59
N PHE A 39 1.15 9.00 15.83
CA PHE A 39 2.04 10.09 16.22
C PHE A 39 3.51 9.67 16.15
N LYS A 40 3.86 8.49 16.69
CA LYS A 40 5.24 7.99 16.69
C LYS A 40 5.79 7.78 15.29
N THR A 41 4.99 7.28 14.36
CA THR A 41 5.44 7.01 12.98
C THR A 41 5.51 8.26 12.11
N THR A 42 4.71 9.29 12.38
CA THR A 42 4.53 10.39 11.42
C THR A 42 4.96 11.75 11.95
N CYS A 43 4.79 12.01 13.24
CA CYS A 43 4.91 13.36 13.81
C CYS A 43 6.26 13.60 14.52
N THR A 44 6.90 12.55 15.03
CA THR A 44 8.12 12.63 15.86
C THR A 44 9.36 13.11 15.12
N ALA A 45 9.37 13.02 13.79
CA ALA A 45 10.44 13.56 12.94
C ALA A 45 10.52 15.09 13.03
N CYS A 46 9.40 15.76 13.31
CA CYS A 46 9.31 17.22 13.30
C CYS A 46 8.87 17.83 14.64
N HIS A 47 8.15 17.08 15.48
CA HIS A 47 7.58 17.56 16.74
C HIS A 47 8.00 16.73 17.94
N LYS A 48 8.13 17.41 19.08
CA LYS A 48 8.26 16.78 20.40
C LYS A 48 6.97 16.98 21.20
N LEU A 49 6.66 16.02 22.08
CA LEU A 49 5.56 16.16 23.04
C LEU A 49 5.88 17.15 24.19
N THR A 50 7.14 17.55 24.32
CA THR A 50 7.59 18.59 25.26
C THR A 50 7.43 19.99 24.66
N SER A 51 7.77 21.02 25.41
CA SER A 51 7.83 22.40 24.92
C SER A 51 9.01 22.68 23.99
N ASP A 52 9.91 21.70 23.82
CA ASP A 52 11.16 21.90 23.08
C ASP A 52 10.91 21.94 21.57
N ARG A 53 11.57 22.90 20.91
CA ARG A 53 11.56 23.04 19.46
C ARG A 53 12.38 21.92 18.80
N LEU A 54 11.88 21.42 17.66
CA LEU A 54 12.62 20.51 16.79
C LEU A 54 12.69 21.09 15.37
N VAL A 55 11.82 20.65 14.47
CA VAL A 55 11.59 21.29 13.15
C VAL A 55 10.37 22.20 13.26
N GLY A 56 9.29 21.71 13.87
CA GLY A 56 8.13 22.48 14.27
C GLY A 56 8.12 22.85 15.76
N PRO A 57 7.05 23.53 16.24
CA PRO A 57 6.85 23.83 17.65
C PRO A 57 6.76 22.58 18.52
N GLY A 58 7.18 22.69 19.78
CA GLY A 58 6.88 21.71 20.82
C GLY A 58 5.39 21.68 21.14
N LEU A 59 4.81 20.48 21.30
CA LEU A 59 3.36 20.28 21.38
C LEU A 59 2.80 20.24 22.80
N ALA A 60 3.63 20.50 23.82
CA ALA A 60 3.16 20.56 25.20
C ALA A 60 2.04 21.61 25.37
N GLY A 61 0.87 21.15 25.83
CA GLY A 61 -0.32 21.99 26.07
C GLY A 61 -0.94 22.59 24.80
N VAL A 62 -0.65 22.05 23.61
CA VAL A 62 -1.15 22.62 22.35
C VAL A 62 -2.69 22.60 22.26
N THR A 63 -3.33 21.60 22.87
CA THR A 63 -4.79 21.46 22.94
C THR A 63 -5.47 22.42 23.91
N GLU A 64 -4.69 23.08 24.77
CA GLU A 64 -5.17 24.19 25.62
C GLU A 64 -5.02 25.54 24.90
N LYS A 65 -4.09 25.63 23.94
CA LYS A 65 -3.79 26.85 23.18
C LYS A 65 -4.67 27.00 21.94
N ARG A 66 -5.17 25.90 21.36
CA ARG A 66 -5.96 25.88 20.12
C ARG A 66 -7.07 24.83 20.20
N SER A 67 -8.20 25.10 19.54
CA SER A 67 -9.31 24.15 19.51
C SER A 67 -8.97 22.90 18.70
N LYS A 68 -9.62 21.77 19.05
CA LYS A 68 -9.43 20.50 18.36
C LYS A 68 -9.72 20.63 16.87
N GLU A 69 -10.78 21.35 16.49
CA GLU A 69 -11.18 21.59 15.10
C GLU A 69 -10.13 22.39 14.34
N TRP A 70 -9.52 23.40 14.99
CA TRP A 70 -8.46 24.19 14.37
C TRP A 70 -7.20 23.35 14.15
N LEU A 71 -6.83 22.52 15.15
CA LEU A 71 -5.69 21.60 15.03
C LEU A 71 -5.91 20.56 13.93
N MET A 72 -7.12 20.02 13.78
CA MET A 72 -7.46 19.10 12.69
C MET A 72 -7.29 19.78 11.32
N GLY A 73 -7.79 21.01 11.16
CA GLY A 73 -7.61 21.78 9.93
C GLY A 73 -6.15 22.06 9.62
N PHE A 74 -5.37 22.43 10.64
CA PHE A 74 -3.95 22.77 10.48
C PHE A 74 -3.10 21.56 10.11
N ILE A 75 -3.34 20.39 10.73
CA ILE A 75 -2.65 19.14 10.41
C ILE A 75 -3.02 18.63 9.01
N LYS A 76 -4.29 18.79 8.59
CA LYS A 76 -4.73 18.42 7.24
C LYS A 76 -4.04 19.25 6.17
N ASN A 77 -4.04 20.58 6.32
CA ASN A 77 -3.52 21.48 5.30
C ASN A 77 -3.19 22.89 5.84
N SER A 78 -2.04 23.04 6.49
CA SER A 78 -1.59 24.34 7.03
C SER A 78 -1.42 25.42 5.96
N GLN A 79 -1.00 25.02 4.75
CA GLN A 79 -0.75 25.88 3.60
C GLN A 79 -2.03 26.54 3.10
N GLU A 80 -3.13 25.79 3.08
CA GLU A 80 -4.45 26.32 2.74
C GLU A 80 -4.96 27.31 3.80
N MET A 81 -4.73 27.05 5.09
CA MET A 81 -5.08 27.99 6.15
C MET A 81 -4.28 29.30 6.04
N ILE A 82 -2.99 29.22 5.71
CA ILE A 82 -2.13 30.38 5.44
C ILE A 82 -2.64 31.15 4.21
N ALA A 83 -2.95 30.45 3.11
CA ALA A 83 -3.47 31.06 1.89
C ALA A 83 -4.83 31.76 2.09
N ASN A 84 -5.66 31.20 2.98
CA ASN A 84 -6.96 31.76 3.36
C ASN A 84 -6.86 32.91 4.39
N GLY A 85 -5.65 33.29 4.81
CA GLY A 85 -5.43 34.43 5.68
C GLY A 85 -5.62 34.16 7.18
N ASP A 86 -5.57 32.90 7.62
CA ASP A 86 -5.60 32.56 9.05
C ASP A 86 -4.40 33.19 9.75
N LYS A 87 -4.68 34.13 10.66
CA LYS A 87 -3.65 34.94 11.33
C LYS A 87 -2.74 34.11 12.22
N ASP A 88 -3.26 33.06 12.82
CA ASP A 88 -2.50 32.18 13.71
C ASP A 88 -1.62 31.23 12.91
N ALA A 89 -2.13 30.69 11.79
CA ALA A 89 -1.35 29.89 10.87
C ALA A 89 -0.21 30.69 10.22
N ILE A 90 -0.47 31.95 9.84
CA ILE A 90 0.55 32.87 9.31
C ILE A 90 1.59 33.20 10.37
N ALA A 91 1.19 33.48 11.61
CA ALA A 91 2.12 33.77 12.70
C ALA A 91 3.07 32.60 12.97
N ILE A 92 2.53 31.37 13.03
CA ILE A 92 3.34 30.15 13.17
C ILE A 92 4.26 29.98 11.95
N PHE A 93 3.77 30.20 10.73
CA PHE A 93 4.60 30.10 9.55
C PHE A 93 5.78 31.08 9.55
N GLU A 94 5.56 32.34 9.94
CA GLU A 94 6.61 33.36 10.05
C GLU A 94 7.60 33.07 11.20
N GLU A 95 7.11 32.62 12.35
CA GLU A 95 7.95 32.29 13.52
C GLU A 95 8.86 31.08 13.29
N TYR A 96 8.42 30.11 12.47
CA TYR A 96 9.14 28.86 12.20
C TYR A 96 9.82 28.87 10.83
N ASN A 97 10.50 29.98 10.51
CA ASN A 97 11.37 30.16 9.34
C ASN A 97 10.67 29.97 7.98
N LYS A 98 9.35 30.19 7.88
CA LYS A 98 8.57 30.01 6.65
C LYS A 98 8.64 28.58 6.11
N VAL A 99 8.86 27.61 6.99
CA VAL A 99 8.78 26.18 6.66
C VAL A 99 7.33 25.76 6.87
N PRO A 100 6.58 25.42 5.80
CA PRO A 100 5.18 25.03 5.94
C PRO A 100 5.09 23.63 6.54
N MET A 101 4.14 23.40 7.44
CA MET A 101 3.85 22.05 7.92
C MET A 101 3.26 21.23 6.76
N PRO A 102 3.83 20.07 6.39
CA PRO A 102 3.29 19.25 5.30
C PRO A 102 1.81 18.89 5.52
N ALA A 103 1.04 18.86 4.45
CA ALA A 103 -0.35 18.40 4.50
C ALA A 103 -0.40 16.89 4.75
N HIS A 104 -1.23 16.44 5.70
CA HIS A 104 -1.39 15.03 6.02
C HIS A 104 -2.81 14.53 5.69
N PRO A 105 -2.95 13.46 4.90
CA PRO A 105 -4.26 12.95 4.44
C PRO A 105 -4.91 12.01 5.47
N PHE A 106 -4.95 12.41 6.73
CA PHE A 106 -5.57 11.62 7.80
C PHE A 106 -7.10 11.77 7.81
N SER A 107 -7.81 10.71 8.20
CA SER A 107 -9.24 10.77 8.46
C SER A 107 -9.55 11.62 9.71
N ASP A 108 -10.81 12.03 9.89
CA ASP A 108 -11.21 12.79 11.07
C ASP A 108 -11.03 11.98 12.37
N GLU A 109 -11.23 10.67 12.30
CA GLU A 109 -11.02 9.74 13.39
C GLU A 109 -9.54 9.59 13.75
N GLU A 110 -8.67 9.50 12.74
CA GLU A 110 -7.21 9.41 12.93
C GLU A 110 -6.64 10.68 13.56
N LEU A 111 -7.08 11.85 13.08
CA LEU A 111 -6.68 13.13 13.64
C LEU A 111 -7.18 13.31 15.07
N ALA A 112 -8.41 12.89 15.35
CA ALA A 112 -8.95 12.91 16.70
C ALA A 112 -8.09 12.07 17.64
N ALA A 113 -7.72 10.85 17.22
CA ALA A 113 -6.86 9.95 18.01
C ALA A 113 -5.45 10.54 18.24
N ILE A 114 -4.84 11.14 17.22
CA ILE A 114 -3.53 11.81 17.33
C ILE A 114 -3.59 12.99 18.31
N ILE A 115 -4.62 13.85 18.19
CA ILE A 115 -4.78 15.02 19.06
C ILE A 115 -5.08 14.60 20.50
N ASP A 116 -5.86 13.54 20.70
CA ASP A 116 -6.15 13.00 22.03
C ASP A 116 -4.89 12.41 22.68
N TYR A 117 -4.02 11.75 21.89
CA TYR A 117 -2.70 11.31 22.36
C TYR A 117 -1.79 12.49 22.73
N ILE A 118 -1.75 13.55 21.92
CA ILE A 118 -0.96 14.76 22.21
C ILE A 118 -1.45 15.43 23.51
N ALA A 119 -2.76 15.45 23.75
CA ALA A 119 -3.36 16.04 24.95
C ALA A 119 -3.04 15.24 26.22
N ASN A 120 -2.99 13.90 26.12
CA ASN A 120 -2.73 13.03 27.26
C ASN A 120 -1.96 11.76 26.85
N PRO A 121 -0.62 11.85 26.71
CA PRO A 121 0.22 10.73 26.30
C PRO A 121 0.15 9.53 27.27
N GLU A 122 -0.17 9.78 28.55
CA GLU A 122 -0.27 8.75 29.59
C GLU A 122 -1.63 8.04 29.63
N ALA A 123 -2.71 8.64 29.11
CA ALA A 123 -4.03 8.01 29.08
C ALA A 123 -4.20 6.99 27.94
N SER A 124 -3.42 7.09 26.86
CA SER A 124 -3.49 6.17 25.71
C SER A 124 -2.85 4.80 25.98
N SER A 125 -1.99 4.70 26.99
CA SER A 125 -1.30 3.46 27.38
C SER A 125 -2.10 2.60 28.37
N ALA A 126 -3.28 3.04 28.82
CA ALA A 126 -4.13 2.31 29.75
C ALA A 126 -5.04 1.26 29.06
N LYS A 127 -4.49 0.38 28.20
CA LYS A 127 -5.15 -0.87 27.82
C LYS A 127 -4.22 -1.94 27.23
N LYS A 128 -3.20 -2.35 27.98
CA LYS A 128 -2.77 -3.76 28.09
C LYS A 128 -1.65 -3.88 29.13
N GLU A 129 -1.86 -4.73 30.13
CA GLU A 129 -0.80 -5.19 31.02
C GLU A 129 0.22 -6.00 30.20
N GLU A 130 1.50 -5.63 30.28
CA GLU A 130 2.62 -6.49 29.92
C GLU A 130 3.10 -7.25 31.17
N PRO A 131 3.41 -8.55 31.07
CA PRO A 131 4.06 -9.27 32.16
C PRO A 131 5.50 -8.80 32.31
N LYS A 132 5.88 -8.43 33.55
CA LYS A 132 7.28 -8.37 33.96
C LYS A 132 7.91 -9.75 33.76
N GLU A 133 8.88 -9.85 32.86
CA GLU A 133 9.80 -10.99 32.85
C GLU A 133 11.13 -10.60 33.48
N ALA A 134 11.59 -11.53 34.31
CA ALA A 134 12.66 -11.39 35.27
C ALA A 134 14.03 -11.33 34.58
N ALA A 135 14.93 -10.55 35.20
CA ALA A 135 16.34 -10.58 34.91
C ALA A 135 16.90 -12.00 35.10
N THR A 136 17.46 -12.58 34.05
CA THR A 136 18.52 -13.58 34.14
C THR A 136 19.78 -12.98 33.52
N ALA A 137 20.80 -12.86 34.36
CA ALA A 137 22.14 -12.52 33.94
C ALA A 137 22.77 -13.72 33.23
N ASP A 138 23.35 -13.48 32.06
CA ASP A 138 24.49 -14.26 31.58
C ASP A 138 25.51 -13.31 30.92
N ALA A 139 26.78 -13.59 31.19
CA ALA A 139 27.90 -12.71 30.97
C ALA A 139 28.40 -12.77 29.51
N GLY A 140 28.33 -11.63 28.82
CA GLY A 140 28.97 -11.41 27.52
C GLY A 140 29.19 -9.92 27.28
N ALA A 141 30.46 -9.48 27.40
CA ALA A 141 31.01 -8.15 27.15
C ALA A 141 30.03 -6.97 27.34
N GLU A 142 30.08 -6.35 28.52
CA GLU A 142 29.40 -5.10 28.86
C GLU A 142 29.79 -4.01 27.84
N VAL A 143 28.94 -3.78 26.84
CA VAL A 143 29.12 -2.69 25.88
C VAL A 143 28.80 -1.39 26.61
N ASP A 144 29.77 -0.48 26.67
CA ASP A 144 29.65 0.82 27.33
C ASP A 144 28.31 1.49 26.94
N PRO A 145 27.47 1.90 27.91
CA PRO A 145 26.22 2.62 27.62
C PRO A 145 26.39 3.82 26.69
N LEU A 146 27.56 4.48 26.71
CA LEU A 146 27.91 5.58 25.82
C LEU A 146 28.07 5.13 24.36
N VAL A 147 28.60 3.94 24.12
CA VAL A 147 28.75 3.34 22.77
C VAL A 147 27.38 2.93 22.21
N LEU A 148 26.49 2.43 23.07
CA LEU A 148 25.11 2.10 22.67
C LEU A 148 24.29 3.36 22.31
N GLU A 149 24.47 4.45 23.05
CA GLU A 149 23.83 5.71 22.73
C GLU A 149 24.41 6.33 21.45
N GLY A 150 25.74 6.29 21.31
CA GLY A 150 26.42 6.67 20.07
C GLY A 150 25.96 5.90 18.85
N GLN A 151 25.67 4.60 19.00
CA GLN A 151 25.14 3.76 17.92
C GLN A 151 23.78 4.24 17.44
N LYS A 152 22.87 4.62 18.35
CA LYS A 152 21.54 5.14 17.99
C LYS A 152 21.67 6.48 17.28
N LEU A 153 22.47 7.39 17.85
CA LEU A 153 22.70 8.73 17.31
C LEU A 153 23.34 8.64 15.91
N PHE A 154 24.31 7.76 15.73
CA PHE A 154 24.95 7.51 14.43
C PHE A 154 23.96 6.94 13.42
N LYS A 155 23.14 5.95 13.82
CA LYS A 155 22.12 5.34 12.95
C LYS A 155 21.10 6.37 12.47
N ASN A 156 20.72 7.30 13.33
CA ASN A 156 19.67 8.29 13.05
C ASN A 156 20.17 9.49 12.25
N ASN A 157 21.41 9.95 12.49
CA ASN A 157 21.89 11.22 11.96
C ASN A 157 23.05 11.08 10.96
N CYS A 158 23.87 10.03 11.06
CA CYS A 158 25.16 9.96 10.36
C CYS A 158 25.21 8.85 9.29
N LYS A 159 24.54 7.72 9.52
CA LYS A 159 24.61 6.52 8.67
C LYS A 159 24.11 6.75 7.24
N ALA A 160 23.22 7.72 7.03
CA ALA A 160 22.72 8.07 5.70
C ALA A 160 23.84 8.56 4.75
N CYS A 161 24.89 9.16 5.32
CA CYS A 161 25.95 9.80 4.54
C CYS A 161 27.35 9.21 4.80
N HIS A 162 27.58 8.54 5.93
CA HIS A 162 28.89 8.02 6.31
C HIS A 162 28.86 6.52 6.62
N SER A 163 29.93 5.81 6.23
CA SER A 163 30.19 4.46 6.71
C SER A 163 31.07 4.50 7.98
N ILE A 164 30.89 3.53 8.88
CA ILE A 164 31.80 3.31 10.03
C ILE A 164 33.14 2.74 9.55
N GLY A 165 33.13 2.10 8.39
CA GLY A 165 34.31 1.56 7.72
C GLY A 165 35.11 2.63 6.97
N THR A 166 35.79 2.18 5.92
CA THR A 166 36.59 3.05 5.03
C THR A 166 35.82 3.46 3.76
N ASP A 167 34.62 2.92 3.56
CA ASP A 167 33.87 3.09 2.32
C ASP A 167 33.27 4.49 2.22
N LYS A 168 33.40 5.10 1.04
CA LYS A 168 32.76 6.37 0.72
C LYS A 168 31.29 6.13 0.37
N VAL A 169 30.39 6.86 1.03
CA VAL A 169 28.94 6.82 0.76
C VAL A 169 28.54 8.15 0.11
N VAL A 170 28.18 9.14 0.92
CA VAL A 170 28.07 10.55 0.50
C VAL A 170 29.29 11.32 1.00
N GLY A 171 29.64 11.13 2.27
CA GLY A 171 30.90 11.56 2.88
C GLY A 171 31.94 10.43 2.99
N PRO A 172 33.14 10.74 3.53
CA PRO A 172 34.19 9.74 3.77
C PRO A 172 33.76 8.65 4.76
N GLY A 173 34.39 7.49 4.67
CA GLY A 173 34.36 6.49 5.75
C GLY A 173 35.08 6.99 6.99
N LEU A 174 34.48 6.75 8.17
CA LEU A 174 34.88 7.38 9.44
C LEU A 174 35.82 6.52 10.29
N LYS A 175 36.27 5.37 9.78
CA LYS A 175 37.23 4.53 10.50
C LYS A 175 38.52 5.31 10.83
N GLY A 176 38.83 5.43 12.13
CA GLY A 176 40.02 6.12 12.63
C GLY A 176 39.93 7.65 12.54
N ILE A 177 38.74 8.24 12.45
CA ILE A 177 38.58 9.70 12.35
C ILE A 177 39.14 10.45 13.56
N SER A 178 39.01 9.87 14.76
CA SER A 178 39.52 10.42 16.02
C SER A 178 41.06 10.49 16.09
N ASP A 179 41.76 9.73 15.23
CA ASP A 179 43.22 9.80 15.10
C ASP A 179 43.66 10.87 14.10
N LYS A 180 42.76 11.27 13.18
CA LYS A 180 43.06 12.20 12.08
C LYS A 180 42.75 13.65 12.44
N ARG A 181 41.82 13.90 13.37
CA ARG A 181 41.33 15.23 13.74
C ARG A 181 41.06 15.31 15.24
N SER A 182 41.25 16.48 15.83
CA SER A 182 40.98 16.70 17.25
C SER A 182 39.47 16.66 17.52
N HIS A 183 39.10 16.29 18.74
CA HIS A 183 37.71 16.28 19.19
C HIS A 183 37.05 17.66 19.01
N GLU A 184 37.74 18.73 19.41
CA GLU A 184 37.24 20.11 19.27
C GLU A 184 36.98 20.49 17.80
N TRP A 185 37.84 20.06 16.88
CA TRP A 185 37.65 20.31 15.44
C TRP A 185 36.45 19.52 14.91
N LEU A 186 36.31 18.24 15.31
CA LEU A 186 35.19 17.40 14.92
C LEU A 186 33.85 17.93 15.44
N VAL A 187 33.81 18.49 16.65
CA VAL A 187 32.60 19.12 17.20
C VAL A 187 32.16 20.29 16.32
N LYS A 188 33.07 21.22 15.99
CA LYS A 188 32.75 22.38 15.14
C LYS A 188 32.36 21.96 13.72
N TRP A 189 33.04 20.96 13.16
CA TRP A 189 32.74 20.43 11.82
C TRP A 189 31.37 19.76 11.75
N ILE A 190 31.03 18.91 12.72
CA ILE A 190 29.76 18.16 12.75
C ILE A 190 28.59 19.10 13.01
N GLN A 191 28.75 20.10 13.89
CA GLN A 191 27.72 21.08 14.18
C GLN A 191 27.50 22.05 13.03
N ASN A 192 28.57 22.58 12.42
CA ASN A 192 28.46 23.47 11.27
C ASN A 192 29.75 23.53 10.42
N SER A 193 29.86 22.63 9.44
CA SER A 193 31.01 22.62 8.54
C SER A 193 31.14 23.89 7.68
N ALA A 194 30.02 24.55 7.36
CA ALA A 194 30.01 25.75 6.51
C ALA A 194 30.70 26.94 7.20
N ASP A 195 30.56 27.08 8.51
CA ASP A 195 31.26 28.10 9.29
C ASP A 195 32.77 27.84 9.33
N LEU A 196 33.18 26.57 9.43
CA LEU A 196 34.59 26.18 9.40
C LEU A 196 35.22 26.48 8.03
N ILE A 197 34.52 26.14 6.95
CA ILE A 197 34.92 26.45 5.57
C ILE A 197 35.02 27.98 5.39
N ALA A 198 34.01 28.74 5.82
CA ALA A 198 33.95 30.19 5.71
C ALA A 198 35.04 30.90 6.56
N SER A 199 35.45 30.31 7.67
CA SER A 199 36.56 30.82 8.51
C SER A 199 37.94 30.70 7.86
N GLY A 200 38.03 29.99 6.72
CA GLY A 200 39.29 29.76 6.02
C GLY A 200 40.12 28.61 6.57
N ASP A 201 39.53 27.70 7.35
CA ASP A 201 40.24 26.53 7.87
C ASP A 201 40.80 25.67 6.71
N PRO A 202 42.12 25.39 6.69
CA PRO A 202 42.76 24.75 5.54
C PRO A 202 42.31 23.29 5.35
N ASP A 203 42.00 22.58 6.44
CA ASP A 203 41.51 21.20 6.38
C ASP A 203 40.05 21.13 5.94
N ALA A 204 39.22 22.05 6.44
CA ALA A 204 37.82 22.21 6.04
C ALA A 204 37.70 22.50 4.53
N ASN A 205 38.50 23.43 4.03
CA ASN A 205 38.52 23.79 2.60
C ASN A 205 39.06 22.65 1.72
N ALA A 206 40.07 21.91 2.18
CA ALA A 206 40.57 20.75 1.45
C ALA A 206 39.50 19.65 1.30
N ILE A 207 38.78 19.35 2.38
CA ILE A 207 37.65 18.40 2.35
C ILE A 207 36.53 18.93 1.45
N PHE A 208 36.21 20.22 1.54
CA PHE A 208 35.18 20.83 0.70
C PHE A 208 35.51 20.70 -0.80
N GLU A 209 36.75 20.95 -1.21
CA GLU A 209 37.19 20.77 -2.60
C GLU A 209 37.20 19.29 -3.02
N GLU A 210 37.63 18.37 -2.16
CA GLU A 210 37.66 16.93 -2.43
C GLU A 210 36.24 16.33 -2.61
N TYR A 211 35.24 16.89 -1.93
CA TYR A 211 33.85 16.44 -1.96
C TYR A 211 32.94 17.33 -2.81
N ASN A 212 33.47 17.81 -3.95
CA ASN A 212 32.73 18.54 -4.98
C ASN A 212 32.07 19.84 -4.51
N LYS A 213 32.66 20.53 -3.53
CA LYS A 213 32.15 21.80 -2.99
C LYS A 213 30.76 21.66 -2.36
N VAL A 214 30.47 20.49 -1.81
CA VAL A 214 29.27 20.24 -1.02
C VAL A 214 29.67 20.27 0.45
N PRO A 215 29.16 21.23 1.26
CA PRO A 215 29.46 21.25 2.69
C PRO A 215 28.69 20.13 3.38
N MET A 216 29.25 19.59 4.47
CA MET A 216 28.50 18.68 5.33
C MET A 216 27.35 19.46 5.99
N PRO A 217 26.08 19.04 5.85
CA PRO A 217 24.96 19.72 6.50
C PRO A 217 25.16 19.77 8.01
N ALA A 218 24.79 20.89 8.64
CA ALA A 218 24.82 21.07 10.08
C ALA A 218 24.00 19.96 10.77
N GLN A 219 24.63 19.23 11.70
CA GLN A 219 23.97 18.13 12.40
C GLN A 219 23.38 18.63 13.73
N PRO A 220 22.10 18.34 14.02
CA PRO A 220 21.42 18.80 15.23
C PRO A 220 21.78 17.93 16.45
N VAL A 221 23.07 17.84 16.77
CA VAL A 221 23.62 17.00 17.85
C VAL A 221 24.41 17.87 18.84
N SER A 222 24.25 17.59 20.13
CA SER A 222 25.01 18.27 21.19
C SER A 222 26.48 17.81 21.22
N GLU A 223 27.33 18.50 21.97
CA GLU A 223 28.73 18.10 22.16
C GLU A 223 28.82 16.72 22.86
N GLU A 224 27.91 16.47 23.80
CA GLU A 224 27.75 15.19 24.48
C GLU A 224 27.33 14.07 23.52
N ASP A 225 26.40 14.36 22.60
CA ASP A 225 25.98 13.42 21.55
C ASP A 225 27.14 13.10 20.60
N ILE A 226 27.93 14.11 20.24
CA ILE A 226 29.12 13.94 19.39
C ILE A 226 30.15 13.05 20.08
N LYS A 227 30.36 13.21 21.39
CA LYS A 227 31.22 12.34 22.18
C LYS A 227 30.74 10.88 22.15
N ALA A 228 29.43 10.64 22.29
CA ALA A 228 28.86 9.31 22.19
C ALA A 228 29.04 8.71 20.78
N ILE A 229 28.76 9.50 19.73
CA ILE A 229 28.94 9.11 18.33
C ILE A 229 30.40 8.73 18.05
N LEU A 230 31.37 9.52 18.50
CA LEU A 230 32.79 9.26 18.29
C LEU A 230 33.27 8.04 19.08
N ALA A 231 32.73 7.80 20.28
CA ALA A 231 32.99 6.58 21.05
C ALA A 231 32.50 5.33 20.31
N TYR A 232 31.31 5.41 19.69
CA TYR A 232 30.77 4.35 18.84
C TYR A 232 31.59 4.11 17.57
N ILE A 233 32.05 5.16 16.88
CA ILE A 233 32.89 5.03 15.69
C ILE A 233 34.26 4.40 16.03
N ALA A 234 34.81 4.74 17.19
CA ALA A 234 36.10 4.20 17.65
C ALA A 234 36.02 2.72 18.06
N ASN A 235 34.90 2.31 18.66
CA ASN A 235 34.70 0.95 19.14
C ASN A 235 33.29 0.43 18.84
N PRO A 236 32.95 0.18 17.56
CA PRO A 236 31.65 -0.38 17.22
C PRO A 236 31.55 -1.80 17.81
N PRO A 237 30.44 -2.17 18.47
CA PRO A 237 30.26 -3.52 18.96
C PRO A 237 30.37 -4.50 17.79
N ALA A 238 31.08 -5.61 18.00
CA ALA A 238 31.33 -6.58 16.94
C ALA A 238 30.01 -7.04 16.31
N ASP A 239 29.83 -6.74 15.02
CA ASP A 239 28.73 -7.28 14.23
C ASP A 239 28.82 -8.80 14.29
N LYS A 240 27.88 -9.44 15.00
CA LYS A 240 27.59 -10.85 14.73
C LYS A 240 27.14 -10.89 13.28
N LYS A 241 28.04 -11.30 12.39
CA LYS A 241 27.66 -11.93 11.12
C LYS A 241 26.58 -12.94 11.48
N THR A 242 25.36 -12.70 11.03
CA THR A 242 24.29 -13.68 11.11
C THR A 242 24.63 -14.80 10.14
N THR A 243 25.51 -15.70 10.58
CA THR A 243 25.52 -17.08 10.11
C THR A 243 24.14 -17.63 10.38
N THR A 244 23.57 -18.20 9.33
CA THR A 244 22.42 -19.09 9.29
C THR A 244 22.38 -19.96 10.55
N ALA A 245 21.65 -19.51 11.56
CA ALA A 245 21.17 -20.35 12.63
C ALA A 245 19.72 -20.65 12.26
N THR A 246 19.47 -21.92 11.98
CA THR A 246 18.14 -22.50 11.95
C THR A 246 17.53 -22.30 13.34
N GLU A 247 16.92 -21.13 13.58
CA GLU A 247 15.89 -21.02 14.60
C GLU A 247 14.69 -21.75 14.02
N GLU A 248 14.40 -22.89 14.64
CA GLU A 248 13.12 -23.55 14.56
C GLU A 248 12.09 -22.57 15.14
N VAL A 249 11.62 -21.67 14.29
CA VAL A 249 10.40 -20.94 14.50
C VAL A 249 9.34 -22.03 14.60
N VAL A 250 8.87 -22.30 15.82
CA VAL A 250 7.52 -22.83 15.99
C VAL A 250 6.63 -21.79 15.34
N ALA A 251 6.33 -22.03 14.08
CA ALA A 251 5.30 -21.34 13.37
C ALA A 251 4.04 -21.58 14.18
N THR A 252 3.63 -20.60 14.98
CA THR A 252 2.21 -20.29 15.01
C THR A 252 1.91 -19.85 13.58
N ALA A 253 1.57 -20.85 12.76
CA ALA A 253 0.84 -20.60 11.55
C ALA A 253 -0.30 -19.66 11.95
N GLU A 254 -0.30 -18.45 11.41
CA GLU A 254 -1.58 -17.91 11.00
C GLU A 254 -2.14 -18.99 10.08
N GLU A 255 -3.03 -19.78 10.66
CA GLU A 255 -3.75 -20.81 9.95
C GLU A 255 -4.25 -20.16 8.67
N ASP A 256 -3.76 -20.67 7.54
CA ASP A 256 -4.39 -20.46 6.26
C ASP A 256 -5.88 -20.73 6.49
N SER A 257 -6.64 -19.63 6.61
CA SER A 257 -8.03 -19.67 7.06
C SER A 257 -8.82 -20.61 6.14
N SER A 258 -8.37 -20.76 4.89
CA SER A 258 -8.91 -21.72 3.94
C SER A 258 -8.73 -23.17 4.41
N MET A 259 -7.54 -23.61 4.80
CA MET A 259 -7.25 -25.00 5.17
C MET A 259 -8.01 -25.43 6.42
N VAL A 260 -8.03 -24.60 7.46
CA VAL A 260 -8.77 -24.90 8.69
C VAL A 260 -10.28 -24.83 8.47
N THR A 261 -10.75 -23.90 7.64
CA THR A 261 -12.16 -23.89 7.20
C THR A 261 -12.53 -25.18 6.47
N PHE A 262 -11.68 -25.70 5.58
CA PHE A 262 -11.93 -26.97 4.89
C PHE A 262 -11.96 -28.16 5.85
N ILE A 263 -11.06 -28.22 6.83
CA ILE A 263 -11.03 -29.29 7.84
C ILE A 263 -12.28 -29.24 8.73
N VAL A 264 -12.66 -28.05 9.20
CA VAL A 264 -13.87 -27.86 10.02
C VAL A 264 -15.13 -28.24 9.24
N LEU A 265 -15.25 -27.81 7.97
CA LEU A 265 -16.36 -28.21 7.10
C LEU A 265 -16.39 -29.73 6.86
N ALA A 266 -15.23 -30.37 6.68
CA ALA A 266 -15.16 -31.82 6.53
C ALA A 266 -15.64 -32.57 7.79
N VAL A 267 -15.23 -32.12 8.99
CA VAL A 267 -15.68 -32.70 10.26
C VAL A 267 -17.18 -32.50 10.47
N ILE A 268 -17.72 -31.33 10.13
CA ILE A 268 -19.16 -31.06 10.15
C ILE A 268 -19.90 -31.99 9.17
N CYS A 269 -19.43 -32.15 7.94
CA CYS A 269 -20.03 -33.04 6.97
C CYS A 269 -20.04 -34.50 7.44
N VAL A 270 -18.94 -34.98 8.02
CA VAL A 270 -18.84 -36.36 8.56
C VAL A 270 -19.78 -36.55 9.75
N SER A 271 -19.83 -35.60 10.69
CA SER A 271 -20.75 -35.69 11.83
C SER A 271 -22.21 -35.66 11.40
N LEU A 272 -22.59 -34.82 10.43
CA LEU A 272 -23.93 -34.80 9.84
C LEU A 272 -24.27 -36.12 9.15
N LEU A 273 -23.33 -36.71 8.41
CA LEU A 273 -23.52 -37.99 7.75
C LEU A 273 -23.76 -39.12 8.76
N VAL A 274 -23.02 -39.14 9.87
CA VAL A 274 -23.21 -40.10 10.98
C VAL A 274 -24.59 -39.93 11.62
N VAL A 275 -25.02 -38.70 11.88
CA VAL A 275 -26.36 -38.42 12.42
C VAL A 275 -27.46 -38.87 11.46
N ILE A 276 -27.31 -38.59 10.15
CA ILE A 276 -28.27 -39.02 9.12
C ILE A 276 -28.38 -40.56 9.08
N LEU A 277 -27.25 -41.28 9.15
CA LEU A 277 -27.22 -42.74 9.22
C LEU A 277 -27.94 -43.27 10.45
N MET A 278 -27.68 -42.69 11.63
CA MET A 278 -28.36 -43.04 12.88
C MET A 278 -29.87 -42.81 12.79
N LEU A 279 -30.30 -41.63 12.33
CA LEU A 279 -31.71 -41.29 12.19
C LEU A 279 -32.44 -42.21 11.20
N ASN A 280 -31.79 -42.59 10.09
CA ASN A 280 -32.37 -43.52 9.13
C ASN A 280 -32.53 -44.93 9.72
N LYS A 281 -31.55 -45.41 10.49
CA LYS A 281 -31.62 -46.70 11.20
C LYS A 281 -32.73 -46.70 12.25
N THR A 282 -32.86 -45.64 13.04
CA THR A 282 -33.91 -45.53 14.06
C THR A 282 -35.30 -45.42 13.43
N ARG A 283 -35.45 -44.63 12.36
CA ARG A 283 -36.71 -44.51 11.60
C ARG A 283 -37.15 -45.87 11.03
N THR A 284 -36.25 -46.60 10.38
CA THR A 284 -36.57 -47.90 9.77
C THR A 284 -36.93 -48.95 10.83
N MET A 285 -36.22 -48.97 11.97
CA MET A 285 -36.55 -49.86 13.10
C MET A 285 -37.94 -49.58 13.67
N VAL A 286 -38.27 -48.31 13.92
CA VAL A 286 -39.60 -47.91 14.43
C VAL A 286 -40.70 -48.21 13.41
N ALA A 287 -40.45 -47.97 12.13
CA ALA A 287 -41.42 -48.24 11.07
C ALA A 287 -41.71 -49.75 10.91
N LYS A 288 -40.69 -50.61 11.01
CA LYS A 288 -40.86 -52.07 11.04
C LYS A 288 -41.63 -52.53 12.27
N ALA A 289 -41.30 -52.02 13.46
CA ALA A 289 -42.01 -52.37 14.70
C ALA A 289 -43.49 -51.94 14.69
N ASN A 290 -43.82 -50.80 14.07
CA ASN A 290 -45.20 -50.36 13.90
C ASN A 290 -45.97 -51.21 12.88
N ALA A 291 -45.32 -51.64 11.79
CA ALA A 291 -45.92 -52.51 10.78
C ALA A 291 -46.24 -53.90 11.36
N GLU A 292 -45.31 -54.46 12.14
CA GLU A 292 -45.49 -55.72 12.87
C GLU A 292 -46.67 -55.64 13.87
N LYS A 293 -46.78 -54.55 14.64
CA LYS A 293 -47.93 -54.31 15.52
C LYS A 293 -49.27 -54.16 14.79
N ALA A 294 -49.25 -53.71 13.53
CA ALA A 294 -50.43 -53.57 12.70
C ALA A 294 -50.77 -54.85 11.89
N GLY A 295 -49.96 -55.91 12.00
CA GLY A 295 -50.16 -57.17 11.27
C GLY A 295 -49.92 -57.07 9.76
N VAL A 296 -49.16 -56.06 9.31
CA VAL A 296 -48.86 -55.80 7.89
C VAL A 296 -47.36 -55.85 7.65
N GLU A 297 -46.95 -56.36 6.49
CA GLU A 297 -45.53 -56.42 6.10
C GLU A 297 -45.01 -55.02 5.73
N TYR A 298 -43.83 -54.64 6.25
CA TYR A 298 -43.24 -53.32 5.98
C TYR A 298 -42.67 -53.26 4.56
N THR A 299 -43.27 -52.45 3.70
CA THR A 299 -42.87 -52.26 2.28
C THR A 299 -42.11 -50.95 2.02
N GLY A 300 -41.70 -50.23 3.07
CA GLY A 300 -40.98 -48.96 2.95
C GLY A 300 -39.47 -49.11 2.73
N PRO A 301 -38.74 -48.00 2.47
CA PRO A 301 -37.30 -48.04 2.21
C PRO A 301 -36.51 -48.52 3.43
N VAL A 302 -35.50 -49.38 3.22
CA VAL A 302 -34.64 -49.95 4.28
C VAL A 302 -33.20 -49.45 4.22
N SER A 303 -32.75 -48.92 3.08
CA SER A 303 -31.42 -48.31 2.92
C SER A 303 -31.47 -46.78 2.76
N LEU A 304 -30.34 -46.10 2.97
CA LEU A 304 -30.23 -44.65 2.74
C LEU A 304 -30.48 -44.29 1.27
N VAL A 305 -30.02 -45.14 0.34
CA VAL A 305 -30.20 -44.97 -1.11
C VAL A 305 -31.67 -45.13 -1.49
N GLU A 306 -32.37 -46.11 -0.92
CA GLU A 306 -33.81 -46.27 -1.13
C GLU A 306 -34.61 -45.14 -0.51
N ALA A 307 -34.25 -44.68 0.70
CA ALA A 307 -34.88 -43.53 1.34
C ALA A 307 -34.70 -42.25 0.51
N PHE A 308 -33.51 -42.06 -0.08
CA PHE A 308 -33.22 -40.96 -1.01
C PHE A 308 -34.05 -41.07 -2.30
N LYS A 309 -34.05 -42.23 -2.96
CA LYS A 309 -34.86 -42.49 -4.18
C LYS A 309 -36.36 -42.30 -3.91
N TYR A 310 -36.84 -42.79 -2.77
CA TYR A 310 -38.24 -42.64 -2.32
C TYR A 310 -38.59 -41.17 -2.05
N THR A 311 -37.68 -40.41 -1.42
CA THR A 311 -37.87 -38.98 -1.19
C THR A 311 -37.90 -38.19 -2.50
N LEU A 312 -37.04 -38.55 -3.46
CA LEU A 312 -37.02 -37.96 -4.79
C LEU A 312 -38.31 -38.26 -5.57
N SER A 313 -38.75 -39.52 -5.59
CA SER A 313 -39.90 -39.95 -6.37
C SER A 313 -41.24 -39.44 -5.81
N ASN A 314 -41.36 -39.31 -4.49
CA ASN A 314 -42.58 -38.88 -3.83
C ASN A 314 -42.73 -37.35 -3.77
N ASN A 315 -41.63 -36.59 -3.81
CA ASN A 315 -41.62 -35.12 -3.74
C ASN A 315 -41.26 -34.47 -5.09
N LYS A 316 -41.92 -34.88 -6.18
CA LYS A 316 -41.62 -34.42 -7.55
C LYS A 316 -41.54 -32.89 -7.70
N GLY A 317 -42.38 -32.14 -6.97
CA GLY A 317 -42.35 -30.68 -6.97
C GLY A 317 -41.08 -30.09 -6.33
N TYR A 318 -40.62 -30.66 -5.22
CA TYR A 318 -39.36 -30.24 -4.57
C TYR A 318 -38.15 -30.57 -5.45
N VAL A 319 -38.14 -31.77 -6.04
CA VAL A 319 -37.07 -32.20 -6.95
C VAL A 319 -37.02 -31.30 -8.19
N ALA A 320 -38.17 -30.97 -8.78
CA ALA A 320 -38.23 -30.06 -9.92
C ALA A 320 -37.64 -28.68 -9.57
N VAL A 321 -37.98 -28.11 -8.41
CA VAL A 321 -37.41 -26.83 -7.95
C VAL A 321 -35.90 -26.94 -7.74
N VAL A 322 -35.42 -27.99 -7.08
CA VAL A 322 -33.97 -28.19 -6.83
C VAL A 322 -33.20 -28.35 -8.15
N VAL A 323 -33.71 -29.13 -9.09
CA VAL A 323 -33.09 -29.31 -10.41
C VAL A 323 -33.05 -27.99 -11.17
N VAL A 324 -34.14 -27.23 -11.19
CA VAL A 324 -34.18 -25.90 -11.81
C VAL A 324 -33.12 -24.99 -11.20
N VAL A 325 -33.05 -24.91 -9.86
CA VAL A 325 -32.04 -24.10 -9.18
C VAL A 325 -30.62 -24.54 -9.55
N LEU A 326 -30.33 -25.84 -9.53
CA LEU A 326 -29.01 -26.36 -9.89
C LEU A 326 -28.63 -26.06 -11.34
N VAL A 327 -29.58 -26.17 -12.28
CA VAL A 327 -29.37 -25.84 -13.69
C VAL A 327 -29.09 -24.35 -13.87
N PHE A 328 -29.88 -23.47 -13.25
CA PHE A 328 -29.65 -22.02 -13.32
C PHE A 328 -28.33 -21.62 -12.66
N THR A 329 -28.01 -22.19 -11.49
CA THR A 329 -26.71 -21.97 -10.84
C THR A 329 -25.57 -22.43 -11.74
N GLY A 330 -25.67 -23.62 -12.34
CA GLY A 330 -24.68 -24.12 -13.29
C GLY A 330 -24.51 -23.21 -14.50
N LEU A 331 -25.62 -22.72 -15.07
CA LEU A 331 -25.60 -21.80 -16.20
C LEU A 331 -24.97 -20.44 -15.84
N VAL A 332 -25.31 -19.87 -14.69
CA VAL A 332 -24.72 -18.61 -14.21
C VAL A 332 -23.22 -18.76 -13.99
N ASN A 333 -22.76 -19.87 -13.39
CA ASN A 333 -21.33 -20.12 -13.20
C ASN A 333 -20.61 -20.33 -14.54
N LEU A 334 -21.24 -21.04 -15.49
CA LEU A 334 -20.68 -21.23 -16.82
C LEU A 334 -20.56 -19.91 -17.59
N MET A 335 -21.60 -19.07 -17.55
CA MET A 335 -21.56 -17.72 -18.14
C MET A 335 -20.54 -16.82 -17.45
N GLY A 336 -20.46 -16.87 -16.11
CA GLY A 336 -19.47 -16.13 -15.33
C GLY A 336 -18.04 -16.54 -15.67
N GLY A 337 -17.77 -17.84 -15.76
CA GLY A 337 -16.46 -18.37 -16.18
C GLY A 337 -16.13 -18.05 -17.64
N ALA A 338 -17.11 -18.02 -18.54
CA ALA A 338 -16.90 -17.57 -19.91
C ALA A 338 -16.58 -16.07 -19.98
N ALA A 339 -17.21 -15.25 -19.13
CA ALA A 339 -17.00 -13.80 -19.09
C ALA A 339 -15.62 -13.38 -18.56
N THR A 340 -14.86 -14.28 -17.92
CA THR A 340 -13.49 -14.00 -17.47
C THR A 340 -12.43 -14.38 -18.51
N ILE A 341 -12.80 -15.04 -19.60
CA ILE A 341 -11.86 -15.39 -20.67
C ILE A 341 -11.32 -14.11 -21.32
N GLY A 342 -10.00 -13.97 -21.36
CA GLY A 342 -9.32 -12.79 -21.91
C GLY A 342 -9.32 -11.56 -20.99
N VAL A 343 -9.77 -11.70 -19.73
CA VAL A 343 -9.68 -10.66 -18.71
C VAL A 343 -8.46 -10.93 -17.83
N HIS A 344 -7.47 -10.05 -17.88
CA HIS A 344 -6.19 -10.20 -17.18
C HIS A 344 -6.07 -9.31 -15.94
N GLN A 345 -7.20 -8.95 -15.32
CA GLN A 345 -7.20 -8.14 -14.10
C GLN A 345 -6.44 -8.86 -12.97
N GLY A 346 -5.57 -8.13 -12.28
CA GLY A 346 -4.68 -8.68 -11.26
C GLY A 346 -3.43 -9.39 -11.80
N TYR A 347 -3.23 -9.46 -13.12
CA TYR A 347 -1.99 -9.98 -13.70
C TYR A 347 -0.80 -9.15 -13.24
N LYS A 348 0.14 -9.79 -12.54
CA LYS A 348 1.31 -9.17 -11.91
C LYS A 348 2.53 -10.08 -12.06
N PRO A 349 3.22 -10.03 -13.21
CA PRO A 349 4.38 -10.88 -13.48
C PRO A 349 5.63 -10.40 -12.75
N GLU A 350 6.50 -11.36 -12.42
CA GLU A 350 7.83 -11.06 -11.89
C GLU A 350 8.68 -10.37 -12.97
N GLN A 351 9.32 -9.24 -12.61
CA GLN A 351 10.13 -8.46 -13.54
C GLN A 351 11.62 -8.84 -13.44
N PRO A 352 12.41 -8.67 -14.52
CA PRO A 352 13.84 -9.00 -14.51
C PRO A 352 14.65 -8.17 -13.50
N ILE A 353 14.22 -6.93 -13.28
CA ILE A 353 14.72 -6.03 -12.24
C ILE A 353 13.52 -5.69 -11.36
N LYS A 354 13.68 -5.86 -10.05
CA LYS A 354 12.60 -5.57 -9.08
C LYS A 354 12.47 -4.07 -8.90
N PHE A 355 11.74 -3.44 -9.81
CA PHE A 355 11.46 -2.01 -9.79
C PHE A 355 10.18 -1.72 -9.01
N SER A 356 10.27 -0.91 -7.96
CA SER A 356 9.09 -0.46 -7.18
C SER A 356 8.64 0.93 -7.63
N HIS A 357 7.40 1.05 -8.12
CA HIS A 357 6.79 2.35 -8.38
C HIS A 357 6.41 3.07 -7.09
N LYS A 358 6.15 2.32 -6.02
CA LYS A 358 5.87 2.89 -4.70
C LYS A 358 7.01 3.75 -4.18
N ILE A 359 8.25 3.31 -4.31
CA ILE A 359 9.40 4.14 -3.90
C ILE A 359 9.47 5.40 -4.77
N HIS A 360 9.48 5.24 -6.10
CA HIS A 360 9.78 6.34 -7.01
C HIS A 360 8.63 7.35 -7.11
N ALA A 361 7.40 6.89 -7.38
CA ALA A 361 6.24 7.75 -7.55
C ALA A 361 5.50 8.02 -6.23
N GLY A 362 5.54 7.08 -5.28
CA GLY A 362 4.87 7.18 -3.99
C GLY A 362 5.69 7.91 -2.93
N ASP A 363 6.86 7.39 -2.57
CA ASP A 363 7.67 7.93 -1.47
C ASP A 363 8.46 9.17 -1.93
N ASP A 364 9.16 9.06 -3.06
CA ASP A 364 10.00 10.13 -3.63
C ASP A 364 9.19 11.14 -4.46
N LYS A 365 7.90 10.88 -4.70
CA LYS A 365 6.96 11.76 -5.43
C LYS A 365 7.45 12.19 -6.81
N ILE A 366 8.16 11.32 -7.52
CA ILE A 366 8.61 11.57 -8.90
C ILE A 366 7.39 11.56 -9.83
N ASP A 367 7.23 12.63 -10.62
CA ASP A 367 6.13 12.75 -11.59
C ASP A 367 6.14 11.60 -12.61
N CYS A 368 4.96 11.04 -12.92
CA CYS A 368 4.83 9.91 -13.84
C CYS A 368 5.43 10.22 -15.24
N ASN A 369 5.30 11.45 -15.72
CA ASN A 369 5.78 11.85 -17.05
C ASN A 369 7.28 12.11 -17.10
N TYR A 370 7.98 12.12 -15.95
CA TYR A 370 9.44 12.16 -15.95
C TYR A 370 10.01 10.90 -16.62
N CYS A 371 9.50 9.74 -16.20
CA CYS A 371 9.86 8.44 -16.78
C CYS A 371 9.05 8.11 -18.04
N HIS A 372 7.74 8.32 -18.00
CA HIS A 372 6.84 7.98 -19.09
C HIS A 372 6.51 9.19 -19.97
N SER A 373 7.54 9.95 -20.35
CA SER A 373 7.41 11.23 -21.07
C SER A 373 6.66 11.15 -22.41
N SER A 374 6.75 10.00 -23.09
CA SER A 374 6.07 9.75 -24.36
C SER A 374 4.55 9.71 -24.25
N ALA A 375 3.97 9.53 -23.06
CA ALA A 375 2.52 9.53 -22.85
C ALA A 375 1.84 10.81 -23.36
N ARG A 376 2.55 11.96 -23.33
CA ARG A 376 2.01 13.26 -23.72
C ARG A 376 2.02 13.53 -25.23
N HIS A 377 2.80 12.79 -26.01
CA HIS A 377 3.08 13.12 -27.41
C HIS A 377 3.06 11.92 -28.37
N SER A 378 2.86 10.71 -27.85
CA SER A 378 2.85 9.49 -28.64
C SER A 378 1.59 8.67 -28.37
N LYS A 379 1.27 7.78 -29.29
CA LYS A 379 0.24 6.76 -29.10
C LYS A 379 0.64 5.74 -28.02
N THR A 380 1.92 5.46 -27.88
CA THR A 380 2.47 4.52 -26.90
C THR A 380 3.23 5.26 -25.81
N SER A 381 2.86 5.05 -24.55
CA SER A 381 3.71 5.37 -23.42
C SER A 381 4.76 4.26 -23.27
N GLY A 382 5.97 4.52 -23.80
CA GLY A 382 7.08 3.58 -23.76
C GLY A 382 7.63 3.38 -22.35
N ILE A 383 8.34 2.26 -22.17
CA ILE A 383 9.18 2.02 -21.00
C ILE A 383 10.44 2.90 -21.14
N PRO A 384 10.85 3.65 -20.10
CA PRO A 384 12.04 4.50 -20.18
C PRO A 384 13.30 3.69 -20.51
N SER A 385 14.25 4.33 -21.19
CA SER A 385 15.59 3.77 -21.35
C SER A 385 16.31 3.76 -20.00
N LEU A 386 17.23 2.81 -19.82
CA LEU A 386 18.01 2.74 -18.57
C LEU A 386 18.91 3.96 -18.33
N ASN A 387 19.22 4.75 -19.37
CA ASN A 387 19.95 6.00 -19.21
C ASN A 387 19.22 6.98 -18.30
N LEU A 388 17.88 6.98 -18.31
CA LEU A 388 17.10 7.81 -17.41
C LEU A 388 17.31 7.41 -15.94
N CYS A 389 17.39 6.09 -15.67
CA CYS A 389 17.70 5.58 -14.34
C CYS A 389 19.07 6.11 -13.86
N MET A 390 20.05 6.19 -14.76
CA MET A 390 21.39 6.65 -14.45
C MET A 390 21.50 8.14 -14.12
N ASN A 391 20.50 8.97 -14.43
CA ASN A 391 20.49 10.37 -13.98
C ASN A 391 20.58 10.50 -12.46
N CYS A 392 20.06 9.52 -11.73
CA CYS A 392 20.11 9.46 -10.27
C CYS A 392 20.99 8.31 -9.77
N HIS A 393 20.89 7.13 -10.40
CA HIS A 393 21.62 5.94 -9.94
C HIS A 393 23.13 5.96 -10.21
N THR A 394 23.65 6.96 -10.93
CA THR A 394 25.11 7.23 -10.91
C THR A 394 25.61 7.67 -9.54
N TYR A 395 24.74 8.32 -8.75
CA TYR A 395 25.04 8.82 -7.41
C TYR A 395 24.36 8.01 -6.29
N ILE A 396 23.21 7.39 -6.60
CA ILE A 396 22.39 6.63 -5.65
C ILE A 396 22.49 5.14 -5.95
N ASN A 397 23.30 4.41 -5.19
CA ASN A 397 23.56 2.99 -5.39
C ASN A 397 22.75 2.05 -4.47
N GLY A 398 21.81 2.58 -3.70
CA GLY A 398 20.98 1.83 -2.74
C GLY A 398 21.68 1.52 -1.40
N GLY A 399 23.01 1.51 -1.35
CA GLY A 399 23.78 1.16 -0.14
C GLY A 399 23.31 -0.16 0.49
N ASP A 400 23.20 -0.17 1.82
CA ASP A 400 22.69 -1.32 2.59
C ASP A 400 21.15 -1.32 2.74
N LYS A 401 20.43 -0.45 2.03
CA LYS A 401 18.97 -0.35 2.16
C LYS A 401 18.30 -1.53 1.47
N THR A 402 17.16 -1.90 2.03
CA THR A 402 16.26 -2.92 1.51
C THR A 402 14.91 -2.29 1.16
N PHE A 403 14.14 -2.97 0.31
CA PHE A 403 12.77 -2.60 -0.01
C PHE A 403 11.88 -3.82 -0.13
N LEU A 404 10.58 -3.60 0.08
CA LEU A 404 9.58 -4.63 -0.13
C LEU A 404 9.24 -4.72 -1.62
N TYR A 405 9.24 -5.94 -2.14
CA TYR A 405 8.78 -6.25 -3.48
C TYR A 405 7.96 -7.53 -3.40
N ASN A 406 6.65 -7.40 -3.69
CA ASN A 406 5.70 -8.50 -3.60
C ASN A 406 5.63 -9.21 -2.23
N GLY A 407 5.82 -8.45 -1.13
CA GLY A 407 5.77 -8.99 0.24
C GLY A 407 7.09 -9.55 0.74
N GLU A 408 8.13 -9.60 -0.09
CA GLU A 408 9.47 -10.05 0.27
C GLU A 408 10.46 -8.88 0.28
N GLU A 409 11.45 -8.94 1.16
CA GLU A 409 12.45 -7.90 1.33
C GLU A 409 13.70 -8.15 0.46
N TYR A 410 14.11 -7.14 -0.30
CA TYR A 410 15.23 -7.23 -1.25
C TYR A 410 16.25 -6.12 -1.04
N PRO A 411 17.56 -6.40 -1.16
CA PRO A 411 18.59 -5.35 -1.14
C PRO A 411 18.51 -4.46 -2.38
N MET A 412 18.38 -3.14 -2.20
CA MET A 412 18.30 -2.18 -3.30
C MET A 412 19.55 -2.20 -4.19
N ALA A 413 20.73 -2.30 -3.56
CA ALA A 413 22.00 -2.30 -4.29
C ALA A 413 22.14 -3.47 -5.27
N GLU A 414 21.59 -4.65 -4.96
CA GLU A 414 21.64 -5.80 -5.87
C GLU A 414 20.79 -5.59 -7.12
N GLU A 415 19.64 -4.94 -6.98
CA GLU A 415 18.77 -4.63 -8.12
C GLU A 415 19.34 -3.48 -8.98
N ILE A 416 19.94 -2.46 -8.36
CA ILE A 416 20.63 -1.37 -9.08
C ILE A 416 21.86 -1.89 -9.84
N LYS A 417 22.63 -2.85 -9.27
CA LYS A 417 23.75 -3.49 -9.97
C LYS A 417 23.33 -4.17 -11.28
N LYS A 418 22.09 -4.66 -11.38
CA LYS A 418 21.58 -5.21 -12.65
C LYS A 418 21.46 -4.14 -13.72
N ILE A 419 21.06 -2.91 -13.36
CA ILE A 419 21.03 -1.77 -14.28
C ILE A 419 22.44 -1.48 -14.80
N TYR A 420 23.44 -1.41 -13.91
CA TYR A 420 24.83 -1.19 -14.31
C TYR A 420 25.34 -2.26 -15.26
N LYS A 421 25.04 -3.53 -14.97
CA LYS A 421 25.39 -4.66 -15.83
C LYS A 421 24.74 -4.53 -17.22
N HIS A 422 23.48 -4.11 -17.30
CA HIS A 422 22.79 -3.91 -18.57
C HIS A 422 23.34 -2.72 -19.37
N LEU A 423 23.86 -1.70 -18.71
CA LEU A 423 24.48 -0.54 -19.36
C LEU A 423 25.99 -0.68 -19.57
N ASP A 424 26.59 -1.80 -19.16
CA ASP A 424 28.05 -1.98 -19.12
C ASP A 424 28.74 -0.84 -18.33
N TYR A 425 28.09 -0.36 -17.25
CA TYR A 425 28.57 0.77 -16.45
C TYR A 425 29.43 0.30 -15.28
N ASP A 426 30.62 0.88 -15.13
CA ASP A 426 31.49 0.67 -13.99
C ASP A 426 31.30 1.78 -12.94
N PRO A 427 30.70 1.48 -11.78
CA PRO A 427 30.46 2.48 -10.73
C PRO A 427 31.74 2.98 -10.05
N LYS A 428 32.88 2.30 -10.19
CA LYS A 428 34.16 2.74 -9.61
C LYS A 428 34.85 3.79 -10.46
N THR A 429 34.78 3.63 -11.79
CA THR A 429 35.43 4.55 -12.74
C THR A 429 34.47 5.57 -13.32
N GLY A 430 33.16 5.35 -13.18
CA GLY A 430 32.11 6.21 -13.71
C GLY A 430 31.96 6.13 -15.23
N LYS A 431 32.48 5.06 -15.86
CA LYS A 431 32.51 4.92 -17.33
C LYS A 431 31.54 3.84 -17.80
N TYR A 432 30.93 4.09 -18.96
CA TYR A 432 30.20 3.10 -19.73
C TYR A 432 31.17 2.34 -20.64
N GLY A 433 31.01 1.03 -20.73
CA GLY A 433 31.66 0.18 -21.69
C GLY A 433 30.91 0.12 -23.02
N ASP A 434 31.38 -0.77 -23.90
CA ASP A 434 30.94 -0.84 -25.30
C ASP A 434 29.82 -1.87 -25.54
N ASN A 435 29.41 -2.64 -24.52
CA ASN A 435 28.48 -3.76 -24.69
C ASN A 435 27.18 -3.66 -23.88
N PRO A 436 26.37 -2.59 -24.04
CA PRO A 436 25.08 -2.51 -23.37
C PRO A 436 24.11 -3.58 -23.90
N THR A 437 23.31 -4.14 -23.00
CA THR A 437 22.27 -5.14 -23.31
C THR A 437 20.89 -4.66 -22.83
N PRO A 438 19.83 -4.78 -23.65
CA PRO A 438 18.51 -4.31 -23.26
C PRO A 438 17.89 -5.22 -22.17
N VAL A 439 17.14 -4.61 -21.25
CA VAL A 439 16.33 -5.33 -20.27
C VAL A 439 15.07 -5.85 -20.95
N LYS A 440 14.80 -7.14 -20.78
CA LYS A 440 13.60 -7.80 -21.31
C LYS A 440 12.43 -7.66 -20.34
N TRP A 441 11.89 -6.45 -20.25
CA TRP A 441 10.72 -6.17 -19.41
C TRP A 441 9.50 -7.00 -19.83
N ILE A 442 8.70 -7.43 -18.84
CA ILE A 442 7.45 -8.14 -19.08
C ILE A 442 6.30 -7.13 -19.06
N LYS A 443 5.65 -6.95 -20.21
CA LYS A 443 4.56 -6.00 -20.35
C LYS A 443 3.34 -6.49 -19.57
N VAL A 444 2.85 -5.66 -18.64
CA VAL A 444 1.67 -5.96 -17.81
C VAL A 444 0.37 -5.68 -18.56
N HIS A 445 0.26 -4.51 -19.16
CA HIS A 445 -0.94 -4.08 -19.88
C HIS A 445 -0.79 -4.39 -21.37
N ASN A 446 -1.69 -5.18 -21.93
CA ASN A 446 -1.70 -5.43 -23.37
C ASN A 446 -3.10 -5.30 -23.95
N LEU A 447 -3.16 -4.79 -25.18
CA LEU A 447 -4.35 -4.76 -26.01
C LEU A 447 -4.04 -5.54 -27.29
N PRO A 448 -5.04 -6.18 -27.92
CA PRO A 448 -4.84 -6.83 -29.22
C PRO A 448 -4.37 -5.85 -30.29
N ASP A 449 -3.57 -6.33 -31.24
CA ASP A 449 -2.91 -5.47 -32.25
C ASP A 449 -3.89 -4.77 -33.23
N HIS A 450 -5.12 -5.27 -33.37
CA HIS A 450 -6.17 -4.63 -34.15
C HIS A 450 -6.85 -3.46 -33.41
N VAL A 451 -6.44 -3.18 -32.16
CA VAL A 451 -6.92 -2.04 -31.39
C VAL A 451 -5.94 -0.89 -31.51
N PHE A 452 -6.40 0.21 -32.08
CA PHE A 452 -5.72 1.48 -32.04
C PHE A 452 -6.05 2.21 -30.73
N PHE A 453 -5.01 2.44 -29.91
CA PHE A 453 -5.08 3.24 -28.70
C PHE A 453 -3.98 4.31 -28.73
N SER A 454 -4.30 5.53 -28.26
CA SER A 454 -3.35 6.64 -28.22
C SER A 454 -3.27 7.27 -26.84
N HIS A 455 -2.13 7.16 -26.15
CA HIS A 455 -1.91 7.83 -24.87
C HIS A 455 -2.06 9.35 -24.97
N GLN A 456 -1.45 9.99 -25.97
CA GLN A 456 -1.52 11.45 -26.15
C GLN A 456 -2.96 11.98 -26.21
N GLN A 457 -3.87 11.26 -26.87
CA GLN A 457 -5.27 11.68 -26.97
C GLN A 457 -5.96 11.66 -25.60
N HIS A 458 -5.64 10.69 -24.75
CA HIS A 458 -6.28 10.55 -23.44
C HIS A 458 -5.61 11.42 -22.38
N VAL A 459 -4.28 11.53 -22.40
CA VAL A 459 -3.50 12.28 -21.40
C VAL A 459 -3.51 13.78 -21.72
N THR A 460 -3.13 14.18 -22.94
CA THR A 460 -2.94 15.60 -23.28
C THR A 460 -4.24 16.27 -23.70
N VAL A 461 -5.07 15.60 -24.50
CA VAL A 461 -6.34 16.18 -24.98
C VAL A 461 -7.48 15.88 -24.00
N GLY A 462 -7.55 14.63 -23.53
CA GLY A 462 -8.57 14.16 -22.60
C GLY A 462 -8.32 14.51 -21.13
N ASN A 463 -7.12 14.98 -20.78
CA ASN A 463 -6.71 15.31 -19.41
C ASN A 463 -7.04 14.19 -18.38
N GLN A 464 -6.98 12.93 -18.82
CA GLN A 464 -7.27 11.78 -17.97
C GLN A 464 -6.11 11.53 -17.01
N GLN A 465 -6.44 11.26 -15.75
CA GLN A 465 -5.44 10.88 -14.75
C GLN A 465 -4.94 9.47 -15.02
N CYS A 466 -3.64 9.24 -14.82
CA CYS A 466 -3.01 7.92 -15.02
C CYS A 466 -3.71 6.84 -14.18
N GLN A 467 -4.09 7.19 -12.95
CA GLN A 467 -4.70 6.32 -11.96
C GLN A 467 -6.08 5.82 -12.38
N THR A 468 -6.82 6.59 -13.19
CA THR A 468 -8.13 6.18 -13.72
C THR A 468 -8.02 4.89 -14.55
N CYS A 469 -6.92 4.73 -15.27
CA CYS A 469 -6.70 3.57 -16.14
C CYS A 469 -5.82 2.49 -15.47
N HIS A 470 -4.76 2.91 -14.78
CA HIS A 470 -3.73 2.00 -14.25
C HIS A 470 -3.87 1.71 -12.75
N GLY A 471 -4.82 2.34 -12.04
CA GLY A 471 -4.95 2.26 -10.59
C GLY A 471 -3.92 3.12 -9.85
N PRO A 472 -3.86 3.04 -8.51
CA PRO A 472 -2.91 3.80 -7.70
C PRO A 472 -1.49 3.21 -7.83
N VAL A 473 -0.83 3.48 -8.96
CA VAL A 473 0.50 2.92 -9.29
C VAL A 473 1.56 3.37 -8.29
N GLU A 474 1.40 4.56 -7.71
CA GLU A 474 2.21 5.10 -6.62
C GLU A 474 2.16 4.28 -5.32
N GLU A 475 1.24 3.33 -5.18
CA GLU A 475 1.17 2.41 -4.06
C GLU A 475 1.70 1.01 -4.42
N MET A 476 2.09 0.80 -5.68
CA MET A 476 2.44 -0.52 -6.21
C MET A 476 3.95 -0.79 -6.17
N ASP A 477 4.37 -1.73 -5.31
CA ASP A 477 5.73 -2.27 -5.35
C ASP A 477 6.00 -3.12 -6.59
N VAL A 478 4.94 -3.72 -7.15
CA VAL A 478 4.96 -4.39 -8.45
C VAL A 478 3.71 -3.99 -9.19
N VAL A 479 3.87 -3.51 -10.43
CA VAL A 479 2.72 -3.12 -11.24
C VAL A 479 1.88 -4.34 -11.59
N GLY A 480 0.59 -4.26 -11.27
CA GLY A 480 -0.42 -5.22 -11.71
C GLY A 480 -1.44 -4.55 -12.61
N GLN A 481 -2.13 -5.33 -13.43
CA GLN A 481 -3.24 -4.80 -14.22
C GLN A 481 -4.45 -4.51 -13.33
N HIS A 482 -4.69 -3.22 -13.03
CA HIS A 482 -5.80 -2.80 -12.18
C HIS A 482 -7.16 -2.84 -12.89
N SER A 483 -7.23 -2.27 -14.10
CA SER A 483 -8.45 -2.20 -14.89
C SER A 483 -8.61 -3.39 -15.82
N LYS A 484 -9.86 -3.71 -16.19
CA LYS A 484 -10.15 -4.83 -17.10
C LYS A 484 -9.61 -4.59 -18.51
N LEU A 485 -9.60 -3.34 -18.97
CA LEU A 485 -9.20 -2.94 -20.34
C LEU A 485 -9.94 -3.71 -21.44
N THR A 486 -11.17 -4.14 -21.15
CA THR A 486 -12.05 -4.78 -22.13
C THR A 486 -12.80 -3.71 -22.92
N MET A 487 -13.29 -4.07 -24.12
CA MET A 487 -14.06 -3.16 -24.98
C MET A 487 -15.24 -2.49 -24.24
N GLY A 488 -15.98 -3.26 -23.42
CA GLY A 488 -17.09 -2.74 -22.63
C GLY A 488 -16.65 -1.65 -21.64
N TRP A 489 -15.49 -1.83 -20.99
CA TRP A 489 -14.92 -0.83 -20.08
C TRP A 489 -14.54 0.46 -20.81
N CYS A 490 -13.95 0.36 -22.00
CA CYS A 490 -13.64 1.54 -22.83
C CYS A 490 -14.91 2.30 -23.23
N ILE A 491 -15.94 1.58 -23.68
CA ILE A 491 -17.23 2.15 -24.10
C ILE A 491 -17.94 2.83 -22.93
N GLU A 492 -17.99 2.20 -21.77
CA GLU A 492 -18.59 2.79 -20.57
C GLU A 492 -17.91 4.10 -20.17
N CYS A 493 -16.56 4.13 -20.23
CA CYS A 493 -15.79 5.34 -19.99
C CYS A 493 -16.11 6.44 -21.01
N HIS A 494 -16.17 6.11 -22.31
CA HIS A 494 -16.47 7.08 -23.37
C HIS A 494 -17.89 7.67 -23.27
N LYS A 495 -18.86 6.89 -22.80
CA LYS A 495 -20.23 7.38 -22.55
C LYS A 495 -20.31 8.37 -21.40
N GLY A 496 -19.55 8.16 -20.33
CA GLY A 496 -19.62 8.99 -19.14
C GLY A 496 -18.67 10.19 -19.13
N THR A 497 -17.63 10.17 -19.98
CA THR A 497 -16.55 11.16 -19.92
C THR A 497 -16.86 12.36 -20.81
N GLY A 498 -16.95 13.53 -20.20
CA GLY A 498 -17.06 14.81 -20.91
C GLY A 498 -15.77 15.17 -21.65
N VAL A 499 -15.90 15.74 -22.84
CA VAL A 499 -14.79 16.24 -23.65
C VAL A 499 -14.29 17.56 -23.07
N SER A 500 -12.97 17.68 -22.88
CA SER A 500 -12.35 18.94 -22.49
C SER A 500 -12.36 19.92 -23.67
N THR A 501 -13.39 20.75 -23.75
CA THR A 501 -13.54 21.75 -24.82
C THR A 501 -13.03 23.14 -24.45
N LYS A 502 -12.70 23.36 -23.17
CA LYS A 502 -12.18 24.63 -22.66
C LYS A 502 -10.75 24.85 -23.16
N ASP A 503 -10.46 26.06 -23.65
CA ASP A 503 -9.14 26.50 -24.13
C ASP A 503 -8.57 25.70 -25.32
N ASN A 504 -9.44 25.02 -26.09
CA ASN A 504 -9.05 24.28 -27.29
C ASN A 504 -9.68 24.88 -28.55
N GLY A 505 -8.86 25.59 -29.33
CA GLY A 505 -9.30 26.28 -30.54
C GLY A 505 -9.94 25.40 -31.62
N TYR A 506 -9.74 24.08 -31.58
CA TYR A 506 -10.43 23.14 -32.46
C TYR A 506 -11.94 23.10 -32.19
N TYR A 507 -12.35 23.19 -30.92
CA TYR A 507 -13.76 23.14 -30.53
C TYR A 507 -14.45 24.51 -30.60
N ASP A 508 -13.72 25.61 -30.79
CA ASP A 508 -14.30 26.96 -30.90
C ASP A 508 -15.32 27.06 -32.02
N GLU A 509 -15.02 26.48 -33.19
CA GLU A 509 -15.95 26.50 -34.32
C GLU A 509 -17.17 25.61 -34.06
N MET A 510 -16.97 24.47 -33.40
CA MET A 510 -18.04 23.58 -32.98
C MET A 510 -18.98 24.28 -31.98
N HIS A 511 -18.44 24.99 -30.99
CA HIS A 511 -19.20 25.81 -30.06
C HIS A 511 -19.94 26.97 -30.73
N LYS A 512 -19.32 27.63 -31.72
CA LYS A 512 -19.98 28.70 -32.50
C LYS A 512 -21.17 28.16 -33.31
N ARG A 513 -21.05 26.94 -33.85
CA ARG A 513 -22.08 26.28 -34.66
C ARG A 513 -23.16 25.56 -33.84
N MET A 514 -22.89 25.26 -32.56
CA MET A 514 -23.86 24.72 -31.61
C MET A 514 -24.10 25.70 -30.45
N PRO A 515 -24.99 26.70 -30.65
CA PRO A 515 -25.41 27.61 -29.60
C PRO A 515 -25.96 26.86 -28.38
N GLU A 516 -25.91 27.49 -27.21
CA GLU A 516 -26.36 26.92 -25.94
C GLU A 516 -27.80 26.36 -25.98
N GLU A 517 -28.70 27.03 -26.69
CA GLU A 517 -30.09 26.60 -26.87
C GLU A 517 -30.21 25.29 -27.69
N PHE A 518 -29.32 25.09 -28.68
CA PHE A 518 -29.26 23.85 -29.45
C PHE A 518 -28.56 22.75 -28.66
N ARG A 519 -27.48 23.06 -27.92
CA ARG A 519 -26.80 22.10 -27.03
C ARG A 519 -27.75 21.55 -25.97
N ASN A 520 -28.49 22.41 -25.28
CA ASN A 520 -29.44 21.99 -24.25
C ASN A 520 -30.65 21.21 -24.80
N LYS A 521 -30.86 21.23 -26.11
CA LYS A 521 -31.93 20.50 -26.79
C LYS A 521 -31.46 19.15 -27.36
N VAL A 522 -30.17 19.00 -27.64
CA VAL A 522 -29.57 17.82 -28.27
C VAL A 522 -28.79 16.96 -27.27
N LEU A 523 -28.20 17.56 -26.25
CA LEU A 523 -27.48 16.88 -25.18
C LEU A 523 -28.44 16.70 -24.00
N GLU A 524 -28.75 15.45 -23.65
CA GLU A 524 -29.72 15.11 -22.60
C GLU A 524 -29.27 15.58 -21.19
N ASP A 525 -27.95 15.69 -20.97
CA ASP A 525 -27.33 16.10 -19.70
C ASP A 525 -26.55 17.42 -19.80
N GLY A 526 -26.59 18.09 -20.96
CA GLY A 526 -25.87 19.33 -21.25
C GLY A 526 -24.35 19.21 -21.36
N LYS A 527 -23.78 17.99 -21.31
CA LYS A 527 -22.33 17.74 -21.41
C LYS A 527 -22.02 17.05 -22.72
N LEU A 528 -21.08 17.58 -23.50
CA LEU A 528 -20.58 16.91 -24.68
C LEU A 528 -19.61 15.78 -24.27
N THR A 529 -20.04 14.54 -24.42
CA THR A 529 -19.28 13.32 -24.10
C THR A 529 -18.45 12.82 -25.28
N VAL A 530 -17.54 11.89 -25.02
CA VAL A 530 -16.74 11.25 -26.09
C VAL A 530 -17.65 10.47 -27.04
N ASP A 531 -18.72 9.85 -26.54
CA ASP A 531 -19.73 9.18 -27.36
C ASP A 531 -20.40 10.13 -28.36
N GLU A 532 -20.85 11.30 -27.90
CA GLU A 532 -21.60 12.26 -28.74
C GLU A 532 -20.75 12.90 -29.85
N ILE A 533 -19.42 12.90 -29.72
CA ILE A 533 -18.50 13.26 -30.82
C ILE A 533 -18.11 12.07 -31.71
N GLY A 534 -18.82 10.95 -31.55
CA GLY A 534 -18.67 9.71 -32.31
C GLY A 534 -17.48 8.86 -31.86
N GLY A 535 -16.96 9.03 -30.63
CA GLY A 535 -15.81 8.28 -30.11
C GLY A 535 -16.06 6.79 -29.83
N MET A 536 -17.21 6.26 -30.27
CA MET A 536 -17.55 4.83 -30.21
C MET A 536 -17.73 4.20 -31.61
N GLU A 537 -17.43 4.93 -32.68
CA GLU A 537 -17.45 4.38 -34.04
C GLU A 537 -16.36 3.29 -34.20
N CYS A 538 -16.73 2.15 -34.78
CA CYS A 538 -15.82 1.00 -34.93
C CYS A 538 -14.48 1.38 -35.54
N ALA A 539 -14.51 2.18 -36.61
CA ALA A 539 -13.31 2.58 -37.33
C ALA A 539 -12.34 3.28 -36.39
N LYS A 540 -12.78 4.18 -35.50
CA LYS A 540 -11.89 5.00 -34.65
C LYS A 540 -10.96 4.22 -33.72
N CYS A 541 -11.32 2.97 -33.41
CA CYS A 541 -10.55 2.10 -32.53
C CYS A 541 -10.04 0.83 -33.24
N HIS A 542 -10.67 0.41 -34.33
CA HIS A 542 -10.37 -0.84 -35.05
C HIS A 542 -10.34 -0.56 -36.55
N TYR A 543 -9.13 -0.40 -37.09
CA TYR A 543 -8.88 -0.13 -38.50
C TYR A 543 -8.23 -1.33 -39.19
#